data_AF-A0A0G0UFH8-F1
#
_entry.id   AF-A0A0G0UFH8-F1
#
_cell.length_a   1.000
_cell.length_b   1.000
_cell.length_c   1.000
_cell.angle_alpha   90.00
_cell.angle_beta   90.00
_cell.angle_gamma   90.00
#
_symmetry.space_group_name_H-M   'P 1'
#
loop_
_entity.id
_entity.type
_entity.pdbx_description
1 polymer ?
#
loop_
_entity_poly.entity_id
_entity_poly.type
_entity_poly.pdbx_seq_one_letter_code
_entity_poly.pdbx_strand_id
1 'polypeptide(L)'
;MSHVSWYSLLRFSFLAIILGSLSGVAAAAFTQSYLADYATVLQERFVPLRLSEERPLRLPTRFEESVELVRETVVPSVAQIYTEVSNAMGVYEPKDAKASAVLLTSDGWMVSTTSLDLVSLRRAQVVVGREVYAVKNVVIDAKTDVVFLKVDASNLPVMAFGKPEELEGGDTLFIVGASWFVLPTSLTGFEYTGPLVDDAETSRLRLMMANAIDSMYTGSAVTNAAGELVGIVMPEKDGKQRVLPLSLWKPAIASFLKEGKIIRSKFGASVIDLAWAPGLSKDRSHNLREGALIEALTPGGSAEKAGLKSGDVILELNGESVLRFQPLDNLLQRYKPQETVSFLVNRAGTEISFNVLLGE
;
A
#
# COMPACT_ATOMS: atom_id res chain seq x y z
N MET A 1 50.40 40.46 -59.19
CA MET A 1 49.86 40.51 -57.81
C MET A 1 48.50 41.17 -57.87
N SER A 2 47.41 40.40 -57.77
CA SER A 2 46.05 40.95 -57.82
C SER A 2 45.73 41.68 -56.51
N HIS A 3 45.54 42.99 -56.57
CA HIS A 3 45.05 43.78 -55.45
C HIS A 3 43.60 43.36 -55.16
N VAL A 4 43.40 42.50 -54.17
CA VAL A 4 42.07 42.26 -53.59
C VAL A 4 41.62 43.60 -52.98
N SER A 5 40.57 44.20 -53.54
CA SER A 5 40.08 45.49 -53.05
C SER A 5 39.61 45.34 -51.59
N TRP A 6 39.86 46.36 -50.76
CA TRP A 6 39.39 46.39 -49.38
C TRP A 6 37.87 46.15 -49.26
N TYR A 7 37.10 46.59 -50.27
CA TYR A 7 35.66 46.32 -50.38
C TYR A 7 35.32 44.84 -50.56
N SER A 8 36.12 44.06 -51.29
CA SER A 8 35.92 42.61 -51.39
C SER A 8 36.15 41.92 -50.05
N LEU A 9 37.17 42.31 -49.28
CA LEU A 9 37.42 41.76 -47.95
C LEU A 9 36.24 42.04 -46.99
N LEU A 10 35.74 43.28 -46.97
CA LEU A 10 34.58 43.64 -46.14
C LEU A 10 33.31 42.86 -46.54
N ARG A 11 33.06 42.66 -47.84
CA ARG A 11 31.93 41.85 -48.31
C ARG A 11 32.03 40.39 -47.89
N PHE A 12 33.23 39.80 -47.98
CA PHE A 12 33.46 38.42 -47.53
C PHE A 12 33.29 38.28 -46.00
N SER A 13 33.82 39.21 -45.21
CA SER A 13 33.64 39.19 -43.76
C SER A 13 32.17 39.36 -43.37
N PHE A 14 31.43 40.25 -44.03
CA PHE A 14 30.01 40.46 -43.75
C PHE A 14 29.17 39.22 -44.11
N LEU A 15 29.46 38.60 -45.25
CA LEU A 15 28.79 37.35 -45.67
C LEU A 15 29.09 36.21 -44.68
N ALA A 16 30.33 36.09 -44.20
CA ALA A 16 30.72 35.09 -43.22
C ALA A 16 30.02 35.29 -41.87
N ILE A 17 29.84 36.54 -41.41
CA ILE A 17 29.09 36.86 -40.20
C ILE A 17 27.61 36.48 -40.37
N ILE A 18 27.01 36.81 -41.50
CA ILE A 18 25.60 36.45 -41.79
C ILE A 18 25.43 34.94 -41.78
N LEU A 19 26.27 34.20 -42.52
CA LEU A 19 26.24 32.73 -42.57
C LEU A 19 26.47 32.09 -41.19
N GLY A 20 27.43 32.62 -40.42
CA GLY A 20 27.69 32.19 -39.05
C GLY A 20 26.47 32.42 -38.14
N SER A 21 25.87 33.61 -38.20
CA SER A 21 24.67 33.93 -37.42
C SER A 21 23.46 33.07 -37.79
N LEU A 22 23.22 32.84 -39.08
CA LEU A 22 22.15 31.94 -39.57
C LEU A 22 22.37 30.50 -39.12
N SER A 23 23.62 30.00 -39.17
CA SER A 23 23.94 28.66 -38.70
C SER A 23 23.76 28.52 -37.18
N GLY A 24 24.11 29.55 -36.40
CA GLY A 24 23.90 29.58 -34.95
C GLY A 24 22.42 29.60 -34.55
N VAL A 25 21.60 30.40 -35.25
CA VAL A 25 20.14 30.44 -35.03
C VAL A 25 19.49 29.11 -35.41
N ALA A 26 19.88 28.52 -36.54
CA ALA A 26 19.37 27.21 -36.95
C ALA A 26 19.77 26.11 -35.96
N ALA A 27 21.03 26.07 -35.52
CA ALA A 27 21.50 25.11 -34.52
C ALA A 27 20.76 25.28 -33.19
N ALA A 28 20.58 26.52 -32.72
CA ALA A 28 19.83 26.80 -31.50
C ALA A 28 18.37 26.34 -31.61
N ALA A 29 17.70 26.64 -32.73
CA ALA A 29 16.33 26.20 -32.97
C ALA A 29 16.20 24.67 -33.01
N PHE A 30 17.11 23.98 -33.70
CA PHE A 30 17.14 22.52 -33.74
C PHE A 30 17.42 21.90 -32.37
N THR A 31 18.33 22.47 -31.58
CA THR A 31 18.59 21.98 -30.22
C THR A 31 17.41 22.22 -29.29
N GLN A 32 16.74 23.37 -29.38
CA GLN A 32 15.55 23.64 -28.57
C GLN A 32 14.39 22.71 -28.93
N SER A 33 14.12 22.48 -30.22
CA SER A 33 13.05 21.57 -30.63
C SER A 33 13.37 20.13 -30.24
N TYR A 34 14.60 19.66 -30.48
CA TYR A 34 14.99 18.29 -30.14
C TYR A 34 15.03 18.05 -28.62
N LEU A 35 15.50 19.03 -27.84
CA LEU A 35 15.46 18.95 -26.38
C LEU A 35 14.05 19.07 -25.82
N ALA A 36 13.17 19.85 -26.44
CA ALA A 36 11.76 19.91 -26.07
C ALA A 36 11.08 18.56 -26.32
N ASP A 37 11.22 17.98 -27.52
CA ASP A 37 10.69 16.66 -27.84
C ASP A 37 11.28 15.57 -26.93
N TYR A 38 12.58 15.62 -26.66
CA TYR A 38 13.25 14.71 -25.73
C TYR A 38 12.76 14.87 -24.29
N ALA A 39 12.51 16.11 -23.83
CA ALA A 39 11.93 16.39 -22.53
C ALA A 39 10.48 15.91 -22.43
N THR A 40 9.68 16.03 -23.50
CA THR A 40 8.32 15.47 -23.57
C THR A 40 8.35 13.95 -23.50
N VAL A 41 9.24 13.29 -24.23
CA VAL A 41 9.43 11.82 -24.17
C VAL A 41 9.93 11.37 -22.79
N LEU A 42 10.77 12.16 -22.11
CA LEU A 42 11.18 11.89 -20.74
C LEU A 42 10.04 12.11 -19.74
N GLN A 43 9.20 13.12 -19.91
CA GLN A 43 8.01 13.32 -19.07
C GLN A 43 6.98 12.19 -19.27
N GLU A 44 6.83 11.66 -20.48
CA GLU A 44 5.97 10.49 -20.73
C GLU A 44 6.54 9.18 -20.18
N ARG A 45 7.87 9.06 -20.04
CA ARG A 45 8.53 7.85 -19.49
C ARG A 45 8.77 7.87 -17.99
N PHE A 46 8.74 9.04 -17.35
CA PHE A 46 8.87 9.17 -15.91
C PHE A 46 7.52 9.54 -15.31
N VAL A 47 6.59 8.57 -15.27
CA VAL A 47 5.62 8.57 -14.18
C VAL A 47 6.42 8.17 -12.95
N PRO A 48 6.71 9.09 -12.00
CA PRO A 48 7.37 8.69 -10.78
C PRO A 48 6.53 7.57 -10.15
N LEU A 49 7.19 6.51 -9.67
CA LEU A 49 6.55 5.46 -8.86
C LEU A 49 5.88 6.13 -7.66
N ARG A 50 4.63 6.54 -7.84
CA ARG A 50 3.84 7.25 -6.84
C ARG A 50 2.56 6.47 -6.69
N LEU A 51 2.33 6.04 -5.46
CA LEU A 51 1.04 5.63 -4.99
C LEU A 51 0.10 6.84 -5.19
N SER A 52 -1.11 6.61 -5.71
CA SER A 52 -2.03 7.71 -5.98
C SER A 52 -2.48 8.36 -4.66
N GLU A 53 -2.22 9.66 -4.53
CA GLU A 53 -2.67 10.49 -3.40
C GLU A 53 -3.81 11.45 -3.80
N GLU A 54 -4.21 11.47 -5.07
CA GLU A 54 -5.24 12.39 -5.56
C GLU A 54 -6.65 11.91 -5.16
N ARG A 55 -7.34 12.74 -4.37
CA ARG A 55 -8.74 12.51 -3.94
C ARG A 55 -9.73 12.93 -5.03
N PRO A 56 -10.87 12.24 -5.19
CA PRO A 56 -11.91 12.69 -6.11
C PRO A 56 -12.50 14.05 -5.68
N LEU A 57 -12.78 14.89 -6.68
CA LEU A 57 -13.15 16.31 -6.55
C LEU A 57 -14.53 16.57 -5.91
N ARG A 58 -15.39 15.55 -5.77
CA ARG A 58 -16.70 15.65 -5.11
C ARG A 58 -17.07 14.33 -4.43
N LEU A 59 -17.49 14.41 -3.17
CA LEU A 59 -18.03 13.27 -2.44
C LEU A 59 -19.51 13.05 -2.85
N PRO A 60 -19.92 11.80 -3.10
CA PRO A 60 -21.31 11.47 -3.42
C PRO A 60 -22.21 11.77 -2.22
N THR A 61 -23.44 12.23 -2.49
CA THR A 61 -24.43 12.55 -1.42
C THR A 61 -25.53 11.50 -1.30
N ARG A 62 -25.63 10.60 -2.28
CA ARG A 62 -26.60 9.50 -2.33
C ARG A 62 -25.88 8.17 -2.50
N PHE A 63 -26.50 7.11 -2.00
CA PHE A 63 -25.94 5.76 -2.07
C PHE A 63 -25.69 5.29 -3.51
N GLU A 64 -26.63 5.55 -4.42
CA GLU A 64 -26.52 5.19 -5.83
C GLU A 64 -25.37 5.93 -6.52
N GLU A 65 -25.15 7.20 -6.17
CA GLU A 65 -24.02 8.00 -6.68
C GLU A 65 -22.68 7.41 -6.21
N SER A 66 -22.60 6.92 -4.97
CA SER A 66 -21.39 6.25 -4.45
C SER A 66 -21.10 4.95 -5.19
N VAL A 67 -22.13 4.14 -5.46
CA VAL A 67 -21.96 2.89 -6.21
C VAL A 67 -21.43 3.17 -7.61
N GLU A 68 -21.97 4.17 -8.31
CA GLU A 68 -21.54 4.50 -9.66
C GLU A 68 -20.14 5.11 -9.68
N LEU A 69 -19.84 6.02 -8.75
CA LEU A 69 -18.50 6.57 -8.58
C LEU A 69 -17.46 5.47 -8.37
N VAL A 70 -17.73 4.54 -7.44
CA VAL A 70 -16.84 3.41 -7.16
C VAL A 70 -16.70 2.52 -8.39
N ARG A 71 -17.80 2.25 -9.11
CA ARG A 71 -17.76 1.46 -10.35
C ARG A 71 -16.85 2.10 -11.39
N GLU A 72 -16.98 3.39 -11.63
CA GLU A 72 -16.21 4.10 -12.67
C GLU A 72 -14.73 4.27 -12.29
N THR A 73 -14.44 4.53 -11.02
CA THR A 73 -13.08 4.89 -10.56
C THR A 73 -12.25 3.70 -10.08
N VAL A 74 -12.90 2.68 -9.49
CA VAL A 74 -12.21 1.58 -8.81
C VAL A 74 -12.10 0.34 -9.70
N VAL A 75 -13.16 -0.04 -10.42
CA VAL A 75 -13.16 -1.26 -11.26
C VAL A 75 -12.01 -1.31 -12.26
N PRO A 76 -11.65 -0.23 -12.98
CA PRO A 76 -10.51 -0.26 -13.90
C PRO A 76 -9.18 -0.59 -13.19
N SER A 77 -9.07 -0.26 -11.90
CA SER A 77 -7.88 -0.43 -11.07
C SER A 77 -7.81 -1.81 -10.40
N VAL A 78 -8.64 -2.78 -10.81
CA VAL A 78 -8.66 -4.16 -10.29
C VAL A 78 -8.41 -5.15 -11.43
N ALA A 79 -7.53 -6.12 -11.16
CA ALA A 79 -7.10 -7.19 -12.05
C ALA A 79 -7.58 -8.56 -11.56
N GLN A 80 -7.50 -9.58 -12.42
CA GLN A 80 -7.77 -10.98 -12.08
C GLN A 80 -6.52 -11.84 -12.27
N ILE A 81 -6.28 -12.76 -11.34
CA ILE A 81 -5.18 -13.72 -11.38
C ILE A 81 -5.71 -15.08 -11.84
N TYR A 82 -5.07 -15.66 -12.85
CA TYR A 82 -5.36 -16.98 -13.40
C TYR A 82 -4.12 -17.87 -13.38
N THR A 83 -4.28 -19.15 -13.08
CA THR A 83 -3.17 -20.13 -13.16
C THR A 83 -3.15 -20.90 -14.47
N GLU A 84 -4.26 -20.92 -15.20
CA GLU A 84 -4.46 -21.68 -16.43
C GLU A 84 -5.43 -20.95 -17.34
N VAL A 85 -5.39 -21.29 -18.63
CA VAL A 85 -6.37 -20.84 -19.62
C VAL A 85 -7.64 -21.65 -19.42
N SER A 86 -8.80 -20.98 -19.38
CA SER A 86 -10.06 -21.61 -18.99
C SER A 86 -10.65 -22.54 -20.05
N ASN A 87 -10.46 -22.26 -21.35
CA ASN A 87 -11.07 -23.06 -22.40
C ASN A 87 -10.22 -23.21 -23.68
N ALA A 88 -10.68 -24.12 -24.57
CA ALA A 88 -10.01 -24.46 -25.82
C ALA A 88 -9.85 -23.28 -26.80
N MET A 89 -10.57 -22.17 -26.57
CA MET A 89 -10.46 -20.94 -27.36
C MET A 89 -9.41 -19.96 -26.82
N GLY A 90 -8.72 -20.28 -25.72
CA GLY A 90 -7.72 -19.37 -25.15
C GLY A 90 -8.31 -18.30 -24.21
N VAL A 91 -9.59 -18.41 -23.83
CA VAL A 91 -10.28 -17.37 -23.06
C VAL A 91 -10.11 -17.62 -21.56
N TYR A 92 -10.04 -16.54 -20.78
CA TYR A 92 -10.08 -16.56 -19.32
C TYR A 92 -11.50 -16.22 -18.86
N GLU A 93 -12.22 -17.19 -18.33
CA GLU A 93 -13.59 -16.96 -17.84
C GLU A 93 -13.57 -16.43 -16.40
N PRO A 94 -14.46 -15.49 -16.00
CA PRO A 94 -14.45 -14.91 -14.66
C PRO A 94 -14.51 -15.94 -13.52
N LYS A 95 -15.20 -17.07 -13.72
CA LYS A 95 -15.34 -18.14 -12.72
C LYS A 95 -14.03 -18.88 -12.42
N ASP A 96 -13.06 -18.83 -13.32
CA ASP A 96 -11.78 -19.54 -13.19
C ASP A 96 -10.68 -18.68 -12.57
N ALA A 97 -10.99 -17.40 -12.28
CA ALA A 97 -10.10 -16.51 -11.56
C ALA A 97 -9.81 -17.09 -10.17
N LYS A 98 -8.54 -17.11 -9.79
CA LYS A 98 -8.10 -17.64 -8.49
C LYS A 98 -8.08 -16.57 -7.40
N ALA A 99 -7.94 -15.31 -7.79
CA ALA A 99 -8.02 -14.14 -6.92
C ALA A 99 -8.17 -12.86 -7.76
N SER A 100 -8.61 -11.78 -7.12
CA SER A 100 -8.44 -10.43 -7.65
C SER A 100 -7.12 -9.82 -7.17
N ALA A 101 -6.65 -8.78 -7.85
CA ALA A 101 -5.50 -7.99 -7.43
C ALA A 101 -5.76 -6.50 -7.66
N VAL A 102 -5.29 -5.65 -6.76
CA VAL A 102 -5.46 -4.20 -6.82
C VAL A 102 -4.22 -3.56 -7.43
N LEU A 103 -4.40 -2.75 -8.47
CA LEU A 103 -3.32 -2.02 -9.14
C LEU A 103 -2.81 -0.90 -8.23
N LEU A 104 -1.50 -0.90 -7.97
CA LEU A 104 -0.83 0.06 -7.09
C LEU A 104 -0.07 1.15 -7.84
N THR A 105 0.38 0.84 -9.06
CA THR A 105 1.22 1.71 -9.90
C THR A 105 0.81 1.57 -11.36
N SER A 106 0.97 2.66 -12.13
CA SER A 106 0.59 2.69 -13.54
C SER A 106 1.47 1.81 -14.43
N ASP A 107 2.63 1.37 -13.92
CA ASP A 107 3.56 0.47 -14.62
C ASP A 107 3.34 -1.02 -14.25
N GLY A 108 2.38 -1.34 -13.37
CA GLY A 108 1.91 -2.72 -13.19
C GLY A 108 2.35 -3.44 -11.92
N TRP A 109 2.78 -2.75 -10.85
CA TRP A 109 2.70 -3.33 -9.52
C TRP A 109 1.26 -3.45 -9.04
N MET A 110 0.93 -4.58 -8.44
CA MET A 110 -0.38 -4.87 -7.86
C MET A 110 -0.23 -5.64 -6.54
N VAL A 111 -1.26 -5.58 -5.70
CA VAL A 111 -1.37 -6.32 -4.45
C VAL A 111 -2.52 -7.32 -4.49
N SER A 112 -2.33 -8.48 -3.88
CA SER A 112 -3.39 -9.47 -3.70
C SER A 112 -3.20 -10.21 -2.38
N THR A 113 -4.27 -10.84 -1.91
CA THR A 113 -4.19 -11.96 -0.99
C THR A 113 -4.60 -13.20 -1.77
N THR A 114 -3.93 -14.33 -1.54
CA THR A 114 -4.21 -15.54 -2.30
C THR A 114 -3.67 -16.75 -1.56
N SER A 115 -4.27 -17.92 -1.81
CA SER A 115 -3.78 -19.22 -1.36
C SER A 115 -2.79 -19.86 -2.34
N LEU A 116 -2.50 -19.22 -3.48
CA LEU A 116 -1.56 -19.73 -4.47
C LEU A 116 -0.12 -19.70 -3.94
N ASP A 117 0.64 -20.76 -4.24
CA ASP A 117 2.07 -20.81 -3.94
C ASP A 117 2.90 -19.95 -4.91
N LEU A 118 4.15 -19.66 -4.52
CA LEU A 118 5.07 -18.84 -5.32
C LEU A 118 5.28 -19.39 -6.74
N VAL A 119 5.28 -20.71 -6.88
CA VAL A 119 5.52 -21.40 -8.15
C VAL A 119 4.35 -21.19 -9.10
N SER A 120 3.11 -21.26 -8.61
CA SER A 120 1.89 -20.98 -9.36
C SER A 120 1.80 -19.49 -9.71
N LEU A 121 2.12 -18.60 -8.77
CA LEU A 121 2.11 -17.15 -9.00
C LEU A 121 3.08 -16.73 -10.10
N ARG A 122 4.27 -17.33 -10.16
CA ARG A 122 5.25 -17.04 -11.22
C ARG A 122 4.81 -17.49 -12.62
N ARG A 123 3.89 -18.45 -12.71
CA ARG A 123 3.29 -18.91 -13.98
C ARG A 123 1.93 -18.29 -14.27
N ALA A 124 1.37 -17.57 -13.30
CA ALA A 124 0.06 -16.99 -13.41
C ALA A 124 0.00 -15.95 -14.53
N GLN A 125 -1.21 -15.75 -15.03
CA GLN A 125 -1.57 -14.71 -15.97
C GLN A 125 -2.45 -13.71 -15.24
N VAL A 126 -2.17 -12.43 -15.45
CA VAL A 126 -2.96 -11.34 -14.89
C VAL A 126 -3.78 -10.71 -16.01
N VAL A 127 -5.08 -10.62 -15.81
CA VAL A 127 -6.00 -9.95 -16.73
C VAL A 127 -6.37 -8.59 -16.18
N VAL A 128 -6.15 -7.54 -16.98
CA VAL A 128 -6.56 -6.16 -16.68
C VAL A 128 -7.40 -5.66 -17.84
N GLY A 129 -8.69 -5.41 -17.59
CA GLY A 129 -9.63 -5.09 -18.66
C GLY A 129 -9.75 -6.23 -19.68
N ARG A 130 -9.17 -6.03 -20.87
CA ARG A 130 -9.12 -7.05 -21.95
C ARG A 130 -7.71 -7.60 -22.20
N GLU A 131 -6.71 -7.01 -21.56
CA GLU A 131 -5.32 -7.33 -21.79
C GLU A 131 -4.86 -8.41 -20.80
N VAL A 132 -3.96 -9.28 -21.28
CA VAL A 132 -3.40 -10.39 -20.51
C VAL A 132 -1.90 -10.18 -20.37
N TYR A 133 -1.40 -10.27 -19.15
CA TYR A 133 -0.01 -10.04 -18.81
C TYR A 133 0.59 -11.23 -18.09
N ALA A 134 1.81 -11.61 -18.47
CA ALA A 134 2.60 -12.56 -17.71
C ALA A 134 3.22 -11.89 -16.47
N VAL A 135 3.23 -12.60 -15.34
CA VAL A 135 3.89 -12.15 -14.12
C VAL A 135 5.41 -12.11 -14.30
N LYS A 136 6.02 -10.96 -13.99
CA LYS A 136 7.46 -10.69 -14.10
C LYS A 136 8.18 -10.81 -12.77
N ASN A 137 7.54 -10.38 -11.70
CA ASN A 137 8.09 -10.46 -10.36
C ASN A 137 7.00 -10.77 -9.33
N VAL A 138 7.41 -11.43 -8.26
CA VAL A 138 6.55 -11.77 -7.12
C VAL A 138 7.32 -11.48 -5.85
N VAL A 139 6.75 -10.64 -4.99
CA VAL A 139 7.28 -10.32 -3.66
C VAL A 139 6.22 -10.71 -2.65
N ILE A 140 6.60 -11.54 -1.68
CA ILE A 140 5.68 -12.01 -0.64
C ILE A 140 6.06 -11.35 0.67
N ASP A 141 5.08 -10.73 1.31
CA ASP A 141 5.21 -10.23 2.66
C ASP A 141 4.72 -11.28 3.67
N ALA A 142 5.66 -12.07 4.18
CA ALA A 142 5.37 -13.18 5.10
C ALA A 142 4.75 -12.74 6.44
N LYS A 143 4.80 -11.46 6.82
CA LYS A 143 4.19 -10.98 8.07
C LYS A 143 2.70 -10.72 7.92
N THR A 144 2.23 -10.39 6.72
CA THR A 144 0.83 -10.03 6.45
C THR A 144 0.12 -11.01 5.50
N ASP A 145 0.85 -11.98 4.96
CA ASP A 145 0.41 -12.92 3.91
C ASP A 145 -0.06 -12.23 2.62
N VAL A 146 0.52 -11.05 2.34
CA VAL A 146 0.25 -10.27 1.13
C VAL A 146 1.24 -10.64 0.02
N VAL A 147 0.73 -10.70 -1.20
CA VAL A 147 1.54 -10.89 -2.40
C VAL A 147 1.51 -9.63 -3.24
N PHE A 148 2.68 -9.12 -3.58
CA PHE A 148 2.86 -8.10 -4.62
C PHE A 148 3.31 -8.76 -5.92
N LEU A 149 2.62 -8.46 -7.00
CA LEU A 149 2.95 -8.95 -8.34
C LEU A 149 3.37 -7.77 -9.21
N LYS A 150 4.30 -8.02 -10.13
CA LYS A 150 4.68 -7.06 -11.18
C LYS A 150 4.39 -7.65 -12.55
N VAL A 151 3.81 -6.83 -13.43
CA VAL A 151 3.70 -7.08 -14.88
C VAL A 151 4.40 -5.98 -15.67
N ASP A 152 4.67 -6.21 -16.95
CA ASP A 152 5.15 -5.16 -17.87
C ASP A 152 3.95 -4.49 -18.54
N ALA A 153 3.50 -3.38 -17.97
CA ALA A 153 2.39 -2.58 -18.49
C ALA A 153 2.70 -1.08 -18.37
N SER A 154 1.87 -0.25 -18.98
CA SER A 154 1.97 1.22 -18.89
C SER A 154 0.58 1.82 -18.88
N ASN A 155 0.42 2.99 -18.25
CA ASN A 155 -0.83 3.75 -18.19
C ASN A 155 -1.99 2.96 -17.56
N LEU A 156 -1.69 2.06 -16.62
CA LEU A 156 -2.73 1.40 -15.85
C LEU A 156 -3.40 2.40 -14.89
N PRO A 157 -4.74 2.36 -14.76
CA PRO A 157 -5.45 3.16 -13.77
C PRO A 157 -5.12 2.66 -12.36
N VAL A 158 -4.95 3.60 -11.44
CA VAL A 158 -4.63 3.32 -10.05
C VAL A 158 -5.61 4.05 -9.15
N MET A 159 -6.06 3.39 -8.08
CA MET A 159 -6.96 3.98 -7.10
C MET A 159 -6.20 4.73 -6.01
N ALA A 160 -6.85 5.75 -5.44
CA ALA A 160 -6.33 6.49 -4.30
C ALA A 160 -6.31 5.63 -3.03
N PHE A 161 -5.41 5.96 -2.12
CA PHE A 161 -5.32 5.31 -0.82
C PHE A 161 -6.12 6.04 0.24
N GLY A 162 -6.99 5.30 0.93
CA GLY A 162 -7.76 5.78 2.06
C GLY A 162 -7.01 5.60 3.37
N LYS A 163 -7.73 5.78 4.46
CA LYS A 163 -7.23 5.65 5.83
C LYS A 163 -8.13 4.70 6.63
N PRO A 164 -7.79 3.40 6.70
CA PRO A 164 -8.61 2.44 7.44
C PRO A 164 -8.74 2.76 8.94
N GLU A 165 -7.88 3.61 9.49
CA GLU A 165 -7.87 3.98 10.91
C GLU A 165 -8.88 5.09 11.24
N GLU A 166 -9.40 5.77 10.22
CA GLU A 166 -10.52 6.71 10.36
C GLU A 166 -11.89 5.98 10.26
N LEU A 167 -11.90 4.65 10.05
CA LEU A 167 -13.14 3.89 9.90
C LEU A 167 -13.79 3.55 11.24
N GLU A 168 -15.11 3.69 11.28
CA GLU A 168 -15.95 3.36 12.43
C GLU A 168 -17.02 2.32 12.08
N GLY A 169 -17.51 1.63 13.11
CA GLY A 169 -18.60 0.67 12.95
C GLY A 169 -19.84 1.33 12.36
N GLY A 170 -20.35 0.81 11.25
CA GLY A 170 -21.46 1.38 10.49
C GLY A 170 -21.04 2.08 9.20
N ASP A 171 -19.75 2.38 9.02
CA ASP A 171 -19.25 2.99 7.79
C ASP A 171 -19.58 2.15 6.57
N THR A 172 -20.04 2.82 5.51
CA THR A 172 -20.34 2.18 4.23
C THR A 172 -19.05 1.93 3.46
N LEU A 173 -18.84 0.66 3.11
CA LEU A 173 -17.70 0.19 2.34
C LEU A 173 -18.18 -0.50 1.06
N PHE A 174 -17.28 -0.62 0.10
CA PHE A 174 -17.55 -1.29 -1.17
C PHE A 174 -16.47 -2.31 -1.46
N ILE A 175 -16.86 -3.56 -1.66
CA ILE A 175 -15.98 -4.60 -2.19
C ILE A 175 -16.04 -4.54 -3.71
N VAL A 176 -14.88 -4.38 -4.33
CA VAL A 176 -14.75 -4.25 -5.78
C VAL A 176 -13.83 -5.35 -6.28
N GLY A 177 -14.47 -6.36 -6.88
CA GLY A 177 -13.80 -7.39 -7.64
C GLY A 177 -13.71 -7.00 -9.11
N ALA A 178 -12.89 -7.70 -9.86
CA ALA A 178 -12.91 -7.56 -11.31
C ALA A 178 -14.20 -8.15 -11.90
N SER A 179 -14.58 -7.71 -13.10
CA SER A 179 -15.88 -7.98 -13.76
C SER A 179 -17.05 -7.10 -13.32
N TRP A 180 -16.80 -5.82 -12.99
CA TRP A 180 -17.84 -4.78 -12.76
C TRP A 180 -18.73 -4.96 -11.53
N PHE A 181 -18.44 -5.95 -10.68
CA PHE A 181 -19.18 -6.18 -9.46
C PHE A 181 -18.71 -5.23 -8.36
N VAL A 182 -19.63 -4.42 -7.88
CA VAL A 182 -19.46 -3.54 -6.72
C VAL A 182 -20.47 -4.02 -5.68
N LEU A 183 -19.97 -4.58 -4.58
CA LEU A 183 -20.79 -5.06 -3.48
C LEU A 183 -20.73 -4.05 -2.32
N PRO A 184 -21.81 -3.29 -2.08
CA PRO A 184 -21.90 -2.44 -0.91
C PRO A 184 -22.05 -3.27 0.37
N THR A 185 -21.45 -2.78 1.45
CA THR A 185 -21.48 -3.40 2.77
C THR A 185 -21.17 -2.37 3.85
N SER A 186 -21.10 -2.81 5.11
CA SER A 186 -20.75 -1.94 6.23
C SER A 186 -19.73 -2.59 7.13
N LEU A 187 -18.84 -1.78 7.71
CA LEU A 187 -17.92 -2.22 8.75
C LEU A 187 -18.73 -2.57 10.01
N THR A 188 -18.66 -3.83 10.46
CA THR A 188 -19.33 -4.26 11.70
C THR A 188 -18.41 -4.17 12.91
N GLY A 189 -17.11 -4.11 12.67
CA GLY A 189 -16.09 -3.95 13.70
C GLY A 189 -14.76 -4.59 13.28
N PHE A 190 -13.99 -4.97 14.28
CA PHE A 190 -12.65 -5.51 14.11
C PHE A 190 -12.54 -6.88 14.79
N GLU A 191 -11.62 -7.71 14.32
CA GLU A 191 -11.28 -8.99 14.94
C GLU A 191 -9.75 -9.10 15.08
N TYR A 192 -9.28 -9.46 16.27
CA TYR A 192 -7.89 -9.86 16.48
C TYR A 192 -7.77 -11.37 16.25
N THR A 193 -6.87 -11.75 15.34
CA THR A 193 -6.72 -13.15 14.87
C THR A 193 -5.45 -13.84 15.38
N GLY A 194 -4.73 -13.19 16.30
CA GLY A 194 -3.46 -13.66 16.84
C GLY A 194 -3.59 -14.57 18.07
N PRO A 195 -2.47 -15.17 18.50
CA PRO A 195 -2.36 -15.75 19.84
C PRO A 195 -2.49 -14.66 20.92
N LEU A 196 -2.76 -15.09 22.16
CA LEU A 196 -2.89 -14.18 23.31
C LEU A 196 -1.59 -13.40 23.58
N VAL A 197 -0.44 -14.07 23.46
CA VAL A 197 0.88 -13.46 23.53
C VAL A 197 1.45 -13.48 22.11
N ASP A 198 1.70 -12.32 21.53
CA ASP A 198 2.28 -12.19 20.18
C ASP A 198 3.43 -11.18 20.18
N ASP A 199 4.21 -11.19 19.11
CA ASP A 199 5.22 -10.18 18.80
C ASP A 199 4.56 -8.81 18.64
N ALA A 200 5.06 -7.79 19.34
CA ALA A 200 4.46 -6.46 19.35
C ALA A 200 4.39 -5.82 17.96
N GLU A 201 5.18 -6.31 17.00
CA GLU A 201 5.28 -5.79 15.65
C GLU A 201 4.45 -6.57 14.63
N THR A 202 3.80 -7.67 15.02
CA THR A 202 3.07 -8.53 14.09
C THR A 202 1.58 -8.26 14.17
N SER A 203 1.03 -7.54 13.18
CA SER A 203 -0.36 -7.13 13.27
C SER A 203 -1.40 -8.18 12.86
N ARG A 204 -2.35 -8.40 13.76
CA ARG A 204 -3.39 -9.44 13.66
C ARG A 204 -4.81 -8.88 13.55
N LEU A 205 -4.93 -7.55 13.48
CA LEU A 205 -6.19 -6.85 13.31
C LEU A 205 -6.76 -7.09 11.92
N ARG A 206 -8.06 -7.40 11.85
CA ARG A 206 -8.82 -7.60 10.62
C ARG A 206 -10.12 -6.82 10.69
N LEU A 207 -10.59 -6.31 9.56
CA LEU A 207 -11.90 -5.67 9.48
C LEU A 207 -12.98 -6.72 9.24
N MET A 208 -14.11 -6.56 9.92
CA MET A 208 -15.29 -7.42 9.82
C MET A 208 -16.39 -6.70 9.06
N MET A 209 -17.03 -7.41 8.14
CA MET A 209 -18.05 -6.85 7.24
C MET A 209 -19.42 -7.43 7.57
N ALA A 210 -20.49 -6.72 7.23
CA ALA A 210 -21.85 -7.16 7.51
C ALA A 210 -22.30 -8.33 6.62
N ASN A 211 -21.81 -8.36 5.38
CA ASN A 211 -22.18 -9.38 4.41
C ASN A 211 -21.28 -10.62 4.55
N ALA A 212 -21.87 -11.80 4.34
CA ALA A 212 -21.07 -12.96 3.98
C ALA A 212 -20.45 -12.69 2.61
N ILE A 213 -19.13 -12.76 2.55
CA ILE A 213 -18.37 -12.56 1.32
C ILE A 213 -17.97 -13.96 0.84
N ASP A 214 -18.15 -14.26 -0.44
CA ASP A 214 -17.75 -15.54 -1.05
C ASP A 214 -16.25 -15.55 -1.40
N SER A 215 -15.64 -16.72 -1.42
CA SER A 215 -14.27 -16.98 -1.87
C SER A 215 -13.89 -16.27 -3.18
N MET A 216 -14.84 -16.05 -4.10
CA MET A 216 -14.63 -15.30 -5.35
C MET A 216 -14.12 -13.86 -5.15
N TYR A 217 -14.33 -13.27 -3.97
CA TYR A 217 -13.88 -11.91 -3.66
C TYR A 217 -12.46 -11.87 -3.09
N THR A 218 -11.79 -13.00 -2.89
CA THR A 218 -10.40 -13.05 -2.39
C THR A 218 -9.49 -12.11 -3.20
N GLY A 219 -8.75 -11.25 -2.51
CA GLY A 219 -7.87 -10.24 -3.11
C GLY A 219 -8.58 -9.01 -3.71
N SER A 220 -9.91 -8.92 -3.62
CA SER A 220 -10.67 -7.76 -4.09
C SER A 220 -10.38 -6.51 -3.27
N ALA A 221 -10.47 -5.34 -3.91
CA ALA A 221 -10.37 -4.06 -3.22
C ALA A 221 -11.54 -3.87 -2.25
N VAL A 222 -11.26 -3.30 -1.09
CA VAL A 222 -12.29 -2.74 -0.20
C VAL A 222 -12.05 -1.25 -0.13
N THR A 223 -13.07 -0.46 -0.48
CA THR A 223 -12.99 0.99 -0.59
C THR A 223 -14.02 1.69 0.29
N ASN A 224 -13.74 2.93 0.69
CA ASN A 224 -14.75 3.79 1.30
C ASN A 224 -15.68 4.40 0.22
N ALA A 225 -16.66 5.21 0.64
CA ALA A 225 -17.60 5.84 -0.29
C ALA A 225 -16.97 6.83 -1.28
N ALA A 226 -15.71 7.24 -1.06
CA ALA A 226 -14.95 8.06 -2.00
C ALA A 226 -14.15 7.21 -3.01
N GLY A 227 -14.27 5.88 -2.99
CA GLY A 227 -13.48 5.00 -3.85
C GLY A 227 -12.00 4.89 -3.43
N GLU A 228 -11.64 5.37 -2.23
CA GLU A 228 -10.29 5.24 -1.70
C GLU A 228 -10.10 3.85 -1.08
N LEU A 229 -8.99 3.18 -1.39
CA LEU A 229 -8.65 1.85 -0.89
C LEU A 229 -8.42 1.87 0.62
N VAL A 230 -9.16 1.05 1.37
CA VAL A 230 -8.99 0.87 2.82
C VAL A 230 -8.46 -0.51 3.20
N GLY A 231 -8.55 -1.49 2.29
CA GLY A 231 -8.02 -2.83 2.52
C GLY A 231 -8.27 -3.78 1.37
N ILE A 232 -7.90 -5.03 1.56
CA ILE A 232 -8.10 -6.11 0.58
C ILE A 232 -8.74 -7.32 1.25
N VAL A 233 -9.70 -7.95 0.57
CA VAL A 233 -10.37 -9.16 1.09
C VAL A 233 -9.35 -10.29 1.21
N MET A 234 -9.34 -10.98 2.35
CA MET A 234 -8.50 -12.16 2.60
C MET A 234 -9.20 -13.46 2.18
N PRO A 235 -8.45 -14.55 1.91
CA PRO A 235 -9.06 -15.86 1.76
C PRO A 235 -9.90 -16.21 2.98
N GLU A 236 -11.01 -16.90 2.76
CA GLU A 236 -11.87 -17.36 3.84
C GLU A 236 -11.10 -18.29 4.78
N LYS A 237 -11.27 -18.07 6.09
CA LYS A 237 -10.71 -18.93 7.13
C LYS A 237 -11.71 -19.08 8.27
N ASP A 238 -11.98 -20.33 8.65
CA ASP A 238 -12.93 -20.71 9.72
C ASP A 238 -14.37 -20.20 9.47
N GLY A 239 -14.81 -20.22 8.21
CA GLY A 239 -16.14 -19.74 7.80
C GLY A 239 -16.32 -18.22 7.89
N LYS A 240 -15.21 -17.48 8.08
CA LYS A 240 -15.21 -16.02 8.20
C LYS A 240 -14.31 -15.40 7.14
N GLN A 241 -14.90 -14.51 6.36
CA GLN A 241 -14.14 -13.61 5.50
C GLN A 241 -13.86 -12.29 6.20
N ARG A 242 -12.67 -11.78 5.91
CA ARG A 242 -12.03 -10.68 6.62
C ARG A 242 -11.36 -9.78 5.62
N VAL A 243 -11.18 -8.52 5.99
CA VAL A 243 -10.41 -7.57 5.21
C VAL A 243 -9.08 -7.32 5.92
N LEU A 244 -7.99 -7.40 5.17
CA LEU A 244 -6.68 -6.96 5.61
C LEU A 244 -6.57 -5.45 5.39
N PRO A 245 -6.43 -4.64 6.45
CA PRO A 245 -6.32 -3.19 6.34
C PRO A 245 -5.11 -2.75 5.51
N LEU A 246 -5.28 -1.68 4.73
CA LEU A 246 -4.22 -1.04 3.94
C LEU A 246 -3.01 -0.67 4.80
N SER A 247 -3.24 -0.22 6.04
CA SER A 247 -2.21 0.24 6.97
C SER A 247 -1.15 -0.81 7.26
N LEU A 248 -1.50 -2.10 7.20
CA LEU A 248 -0.61 -3.20 7.57
C LEU A 248 0.40 -3.57 6.48
N TRP A 249 0.08 -3.30 5.21
CA TRP A 249 0.90 -3.71 4.07
C TRP A 249 1.40 -2.55 3.20
N LYS A 250 0.80 -1.35 3.27
CA LYS A 250 1.28 -0.16 2.56
C LYS A 250 2.76 0.17 2.85
N PRO A 251 3.27 0.10 4.11
CA PRO A 251 4.68 0.34 4.39
C PRO A 251 5.62 -0.67 3.71
N ALA A 252 5.16 -1.93 3.56
CA ALA A 252 5.95 -3.00 2.95
C ALA A 252 6.22 -2.72 1.47
N ILE A 253 5.20 -2.37 0.70
CA ILE A 253 5.41 -2.04 -0.72
C ILE A 253 6.17 -0.72 -0.89
N ALA A 254 5.92 0.28 -0.04
CA ALA A 254 6.64 1.55 -0.11
C ALA A 254 8.16 1.37 0.11
N SER A 255 8.57 0.58 1.11
CA SER A 255 9.98 0.24 1.33
C SER A 255 10.55 -0.61 0.20
N PHE A 256 9.81 -1.60 -0.29
CA PHE A 256 10.26 -2.44 -1.39
C PHE A 256 10.50 -1.65 -2.68
N LEU A 257 9.59 -0.75 -3.06
CA LEU A 257 9.76 0.08 -4.27
C LEU A 257 10.95 1.03 -4.16
N LYS A 258 11.28 1.48 -2.95
CA LYS A 258 12.39 2.40 -2.71
C LYS A 258 13.75 1.69 -2.58
N GLU A 259 13.78 0.55 -1.90
CA GLU A 259 15.03 -0.08 -1.43
C GLU A 259 15.24 -1.51 -1.97
N GLY A 260 14.26 -2.06 -2.69
CA GLY A 260 14.30 -3.43 -3.22
C GLY A 260 14.11 -4.53 -2.17
N LYS A 261 13.85 -4.16 -0.91
CA LYS A 261 13.55 -5.08 0.20
C LYS A 261 12.42 -4.53 1.05
N ILE A 262 11.63 -5.42 1.65
CA ILE A 262 10.62 -5.06 2.65
C ILE A 262 11.34 -4.78 3.96
N ILE A 263 11.10 -3.61 4.53
CA ILE A 263 11.74 -3.14 5.76
C ILE A 263 10.66 -2.81 6.79
N ARG A 264 10.85 -3.26 8.03
CA ARG A 264 9.93 -3.00 9.15
C ARG A 264 10.70 -2.61 10.40
N SER A 265 10.10 -1.74 11.20
CA SER A 265 10.62 -1.41 12.52
C SER A 265 10.52 -2.57 13.49
N LYS A 266 11.49 -2.67 14.40
CA LYS A 266 11.47 -3.60 15.54
C LYS A 266 11.47 -2.88 16.88
N PHE A 267 10.48 -3.18 17.68
CA PHE A 267 10.34 -2.79 19.08
C PHE A 267 11.03 -3.79 20.02
N GLY A 268 10.93 -5.10 19.73
CA GLY A 268 11.61 -6.16 20.45
C GLY A 268 10.92 -6.55 21.76
N ALA A 269 9.62 -6.79 21.74
CA ALA A 269 8.87 -7.31 22.87
C ALA A 269 7.71 -8.20 22.41
N SER A 270 7.32 -9.15 23.27
CA SER A 270 6.06 -9.88 23.12
C SER A 270 5.02 -9.30 24.07
N VAL A 271 3.81 -9.07 23.58
CA VAL A 271 2.75 -8.38 24.31
C VAL A 271 1.46 -9.18 24.37
N ILE A 272 0.63 -8.85 25.35
CA ILE A 272 -0.78 -9.21 25.43
C ILE A 272 -1.57 -7.93 25.22
N ASP A 273 -2.44 -7.92 24.20
CA ASP A 273 -3.41 -6.83 24.04
C ASP A 273 -4.56 -7.02 25.05
N LEU A 274 -4.68 -6.07 25.98
CA LEU A 274 -5.67 -6.14 27.05
C LEU A 274 -7.11 -6.11 26.54
N ALA A 275 -7.36 -5.43 25.41
CA ALA A 275 -8.69 -5.33 24.82
C ALA A 275 -9.17 -6.66 24.20
N TRP A 276 -8.25 -7.57 23.91
CA TRP A 276 -8.50 -8.89 23.33
C TRP A 276 -8.21 -10.06 24.29
N ALA A 277 -7.97 -9.77 25.57
CA ALA A 277 -7.66 -10.74 26.62
C ALA A 277 -8.77 -10.88 27.68
N PRO A 278 -10.00 -11.32 27.32
CA PRO A 278 -11.08 -11.48 28.29
C PRO A 278 -10.67 -12.48 29.38
N GLY A 279 -10.84 -12.09 30.65
CA GLY A 279 -10.52 -12.94 31.79
C GLY A 279 -9.10 -12.79 32.36
N LEU A 280 -8.25 -11.94 31.78
CA LEU A 280 -6.97 -11.57 32.40
C LEU A 280 -7.22 -10.97 33.80
N SER A 281 -6.45 -11.40 34.80
CA SER A 281 -6.66 -10.93 36.17
C SER A 281 -6.42 -9.42 36.27
N LYS A 282 -7.22 -8.77 37.11
CA LYS A 282 -7.10 -7.34 37.41
C LYS A 282 -5.71 -6.96 37.91
N ASP A 283 -5.06 -7.86 38.64
CA ASP A 283 -3.70 -7.65 39.14
C ASP A 283 -2.68 -7.64 37.99
N ARG A 284 -2.82 -8.53 37.00
CA ARG A 284 -1.94 -8.54 35.81
C ARG A 284 -2.23 -7.37 34.87
N SER A 285 -3.49 -6.96 34.73
CA SER A 285 -3.87 -5.85 33.85
C SER A 285 -3.76 -4.48 34.51
N HIS A 286 -3.37 -4.40 35.79
CA HIS A 286 -3.43 -3.18 36.61
C HIS A 286 -4.81 -2.49 36.60
N ASN A 287 -5.89 -3.28 36.55
CA ASN A 287 -7.29 -2.84 36.35
C ASN A 287 -7.57 -2.12 35.03
N LEU A 288 -6.62 -2.12 34.08
CA LEU A 288 -6.81 -1.57 32.75
C LEU A 288 -7.56 -2.57 31.86
N ARG A 289 -8.31 -2.02 30.91
CA ARG A 289 -9.07 -2.78 29.89
C ARG A 289 -8.46 -2.69 28.49
N GLU A 290 -7.57 -1.73 28.29
CA GLU A 290 -6.90 -1.43 27.02
C GLU A 290 -5.43 -1.12 27.30
N GLY A 291 -4.63 -1.16 26.25
CA GLY A 291 -3.17 -1.12 26.32
C GLY A 291 -2.54 -2.47 25.98
N ALA A 292 -1.23 -2.45 25.80
CA ALA A 292 -0.43 -3.64 25.50
C ALA A 292 0.47 -3.98 26.68
N LEU A 293 0.16 -5.08 27.37
CA LEU A 293 0.96 -5.60 28.47
C LEU A 293 2.21 -6.30 27.92
N ILE A 294 3.40 -5.86 28.32
CA ILE A 294 4.66 -6.51 27.97
C ILE A 294 4.80 -7.79 28.79
N GLU A 295 4.68 -8.95 28.13
CA GLU A 295 4.94 -10.25 28.77
C GLU A 295 6.44 -10.53 28.83
N ALA A 296 7.16 -10.28 27.74
CA ALA A 296 8.62 -10.48 27.66
C ALA A 296 9.29 -9.49 26.72
N LEU A 297 10.58 -9.22 26.96
CA LEU A 297 11.42 -8.42 26.08
C LEU A 297 12.41 -9.31 25.33
N THR A 298 12.75 -8.89 24.11
CA THR A 298 13.87 -9.49 23.37
C THR A 298 15.18 -9.00 23.98
N PRO A 299 16.09 -9.89 24.41
CA PRO A 299 17.39 -9.49 24.95
C PRO A 299 18.19 -8.65 23.95
N GLY A 300 18.68 -7.49 24.38
CA GLY A 300 19.35 -6.50 23.54
C GLY A 300 18.43 -5.76 22.56
N GLY A 301 17.11 -5.97 22.64
CA GLY A 301 16.11 -5.31 21.81
C GLY A 301 15.91 -3.84 22.15
N SER A 302 15.17 -3.13 21.28
CA SER A 302 14.94 -1.68 21.40
C SER A 302 14.22 -1.32 22.70
N ALA A 303 13.16 -2.05 23.04
CA ALA A 303 12.38 -1.84 24.26
C ALA A 303 13.23 -2.05 25.53
N GLU A 304 14.05 -3.11 25.58
CA GLU A 304 14.91 -3.39 26.73
C GLU A 304 15.99 -2.30 26.91
N LYS A 305 16.63 -1.89 25.81
CA LYS A 305 17.64 -0.82 25.80
C LYS A 305 17.06 0.52 26.28
N ALA A 306 15.79 0.78 26.00
CA ALA A 306 15.09 1.97 26.47
C ALA A 306 14.64 1.88 27.94
N GLY A 307 14.76 0.72 28.58
CA GLY A 307 14.44 0.52 30.00
C GLY A 307 12.99 0.09 30.28
N LEU A 308 12.25 -0.38 29.27
CA LEU A 308 10.99 -1.07 29.46
C LEU A 308 11.21 -2.43 30.14
N LYS A 309 10.17 -2.94 30.80
CA LYS A 309 10.22 -4.16 31.62
C LYS A 309 8.98 -5.02 31.40
N SER A 310 9.10 -6.32 31.66
CA SER A 310 7.94 -7.22 31.75
C SER A 310 7.00 -6.71 32.85
N GLY A 311 5.70 -6.75 32.59
CA GLY A 311 4.66 -6.19 33.47
C GLY A 311 4.29 -4.73 33.19
N ASP A 312 5.05 -4.03 32.34
CA ASP A 312 4.66 -2.71 31.85
C ASP A 312 3.42 -2.81 30.95
N VAL A 313 2.46 -1.90 31.11
CA VAL A 313 1.34 -1.76 30.17
C VAL A 313 1.54 -0.51 29.34
N ILE A 314 1.75 -0.66 28.04
CA ILE A 314 1.84 0.45 27.10
C ILE A 314 0.44 1.04 26.89
N LEU A 315 0.29 2.33 27.16
CA LEU A 315 -0.96 3.08 27.03
C LEU A 315 -1.00 3.90 25.74
N GLU A 316 0.12 4.51 25.36
CA GLU A 316 0.19 5.38 24.18
C GLU A 316 1.52 5.22 23.43
N LEU A 317 1.48 5.50 22.13
CA LEU A 317 2.64 5.63 21.27
C LEU A 317 2.56 6.97 20.53
N ASN A 318 3.55 7.85 20.76
CA ASN A 318 3.58 9.24 20.28
C ASN A 318 2.29 10.03 20.55
N GLY A 319 1.65 9.80 21.70
CA GLY A 319 0.39 10.45 22.09
C GLY A 319 -0.85 9.83 21.45
N GLU A 320 -0.71 8.76 20.65
CA GLU A 320 -1.84 7.96 20.18
C GLU A 320 -2.12 6.82 21.14
N SER A 321 -3.35 6.74 21.66
CA SER A 321 -3.75 5.69 22.60
C SER A 321 -3.76 4.30 21.94
N VAL A 322 -3.34 3.30 22.70
CA VAL A 322 -3.44 1.88 22.36
C VAL A 322 -4.85 1.41 22.75
N LEU A 323 -5.70 1.25 21.74
CA LEU A 323 -7.12 0.94 21.89
C LEU A 323 -7.46 -0.36 21.19
N ARG A 324 -8.66 -0.89 21.44
CA ARG A 324 -9.13 -2.14 20.81
C ARG A 324 -9.04 -2.17 19.28
N PHE A 325 -9.37 -1.06 18.63
CA PHE A 325 -9.36 -0.90 17.16
C PHE A 325 -8.06 -0.28 16.64
N GLN A 326 -7.20 0.17 17.54
CA GLN A 326 -5.88 0.71 17.26
C GLN A 326 -4.85 0.06 18.19
N PRO A 327 -4.62 -1.25 18.02
CA PRO A 327 -3.71 -1.97 18.90
C PRO A 327 -2.26 -1.59 18.58
N LEU A 328 -1.36 -1.86 19.53
CA LEU A 328 0.02 -1.38 19.49
C LEU A 328 0.78 -1.81 18.22
N ASP A 329 0.56 -3.05 17.80
CA ASP A 329 1.09 -3.65 16.58
C ASP A 329 0.73 -2.86 15.32
N ASN A 330 -0.51 -2.36 15.22
CA ASN A 330 -0.93 -1.55 14.09
C ASN A 330 -0.28 -0.16 14.14
N LEU A 331 -0.18 0.44 15.33
CA LEU A 331 0.51 1.73 15.52
C LEU A 331 1.99 1.64 15.10
N LEU A 332 2.68 0.58 15.50
CA LEU A 332 4.09 0.37 15.19
C LEU A 332 4.37 0.27 13.68
N GLN A 333 3.43 -0.24 12.87
CA GLN A 333 3.62 -0.32 11.40
C GLN A 333 3.79 1.05 10.73
N ARG A 334 3.38 2.14 11.38
CA ARG A 334 3.46 3.50 10.82
C ARG A 334 4.87 4.09 10.90
N TYR A 335 5.75 3.48 11.68
CA TYR A 335 7.08 3.99 11.96
C TYR A 335 8.16 3.18 11.25
N LYS A 336 9.27 3.85 10.98
CA LYS A 336 10.41 3.25 10.27
C LYS A 336 11.47 2.78 11.26
N PRO A 337 12.35 1.84 10.85
CA PRO A 337 13.57 1.60 11.59
C PRO A 337 14.36 2.88 11.81
N GLN A 338 15.06 2.94 12.94
CA GLN A 338 15.87 4.07 13.38
C GLN A 338 15.08 5.36 13.69
N GLU A 339 13.75 5.32 13.68
CA GLU A 339 12.93 6.38 14.28
C GLU A 339 12.86 6.21 15.80
N THR A 340 12.96 7.32 16.52
CA THR A 340 12.72 7.36 17.96
C THR A 340 11.26 7.74 18.20
N VAL A 341 10.54 6.89 18.93
CA VAL A 341 9.14 7.13 19.30
C VAL A 341 8.97 7.12 20.82
N SER A 342 8.02 7.92 21.32
CA SER A 342 7.70 8.05 22.73
C SER A 342 6.58 7.08 23.11
N PHE A 343 6.78 6.33 24.19
CA PHE A 343 5.77 5.44 24.77
C PHE A 343 5.31 5.97 26.11
N LEU A 344 4.01 6.07 26.34
CA LEU A 344 3.45 6.23 27.68
C LEU A 344 3.13 4.86 28.25
N VAL A 345 3.63 4.55 29.43
CA VAL A 345 3.55 3.23 30.04
C VAL A 345 3.03 3.32 31.47
N ASN A 346 2.08 2.47 31.83
CA ASN A 346 1.73 2.20 33.21
C ASN A 346 2.66 1.13 33.79
N ARG A 347 3.48 1.51 34.77
CA ARG A 347 4.33 0.61 35.55
C ARG A 347 3.83 0.60 36.99
N ALA A 348 3.18 -0.49 37.39
CA ALA A 348 2.63 -0.67 38.73
C ALA A 348 1.76 0.53 39.19
N GLY A 349 0.90 1.05 38.31
CA GLY A 349 0.00 2.17 38.59
C GLY A 349 0.59 3.57 38.38
N THR A 350 1.88 3.68 38.06
CA THR A 350 2.52 4.97 37.74
C THR A 350 2.74 5.10 36.24
N GLU A 351 2.39 6.25 35.67
CA GLU A 351 2.66 6.55 34.26
C GLU A 351 4.09 7.07 34.07
N ILE A 352 4.81 6.48 33.11
CA ILE A 352 6.20 6.78 32.81
C ILE A 352 6.36 6.84 31.29
N SER A 353 7.04 7.87 30.79
CA SER A 353 7.37 8.00 29.38
C SER A 353 8.75 7.42 29.06
N PHE A 354 8.83 6.66 27.95
CA PHE A 354 10.08 6.11 27.43
C PHE A 354 10.27 6.51 25.97
N ASN A 355 11.45 7.00 25.61
CA ASN A 355 11.84 7.19 24.22
C ASN A 355 12.57 5.94 23.74
N VAL A 356 12.06 5.32 22.68
CA VAL A 356 12.58 4.05 22.15
C VAL A 356 13.03 4.28 20.71
N LEU A 357 14.30 4.03 20.45
CA LEU A 357 14.84 3.97 19.08
C LEU A 357 14.48 2.63 18.46
N LEU A 358 13.62 2.62 17.44
CA LEU A 358 13.18 1.40 16.77
C LEU A 358 14.33 0.76 15.97
N GLY A 359 14.43 -0.57 16.02
CA GLY A 359 15.37 -1.37 15.25
C GLY A 359 14.87 -1.69 13.83
N GLU A 360 15.63 -2.49 13.09
CA GLU A 360 15.26 -3.09 11.79
C GLU A 360 15.09 -4.61 11.90
#